data_AF-A0A1Y4WNW5-F1
#
_entry.id   AF-A0A1Y4WNW5-F1
#
_cell.length_a   1.000
_cell.length_b   1.000
_cell.length_c   1.000
_cell.angle_alpha   90.00
_cell.angle_beta   90.00
_cell.angle_gamma   90.00
#
_symmetry.space_group_name_H-M   'P 1'
#
loop_
_entity.id
_entity.type
_entity.pdbx_description
1 polymer ?
#
loop_
_entity_poly.entity_id
_entity_poly.type
_entity_poly.pdbx_seq_one_letter_code
_entity_poly.pdbx_strand_id
1 'polypeptide(L)'
;MSEREYIRSATIDIITNQVQDHLDENTMNMYQKMLDQGMSEERAIELLAFYMEMYIQENFHLQEFNNEKWKAFLDNLEPIYHVPGEYEFDAQEERRNLRHIQREYGKLKSDVEELEDELFVIESHLLVLHALYKIDTFEAKKIIHIVMNRLLDLKNHYTSDYTDYTTEDILSLADGLEKMCNPYINPQLYDYLSKFVDLKDESQFDYIFKNIFLCLSRILVSMDRFEKDLGKNGYFRFISQYIDLEACIDDGPAFIFNENTLKK
;
A
#
# COMPACT_ATOMS: atom_id res chain seq x y z
N MET A 1 19.31 8.48 -11.75
CA MET A 1 18.84 7.27 -11.08
C MET A 1 18.69 7.60 -9.61
N SER A 2 17.50 7.46 -9.05
CA SER A 2 17.25 7.66 -7.61
C SER A 2 17.87 6.51 -6.80
N GLU A 3 18.04 6.70 -5.49
CA GLU A 3 18.51 5.63 -4.59
C GLU A 3 17.60 4.41 -4.66
N ARG A 4 16.28 4.64 -4.67
CA ARG A 4 15.26 3.59 -4.84
C ARG A 4 15.45 2.82 -6.14
N GLU A 5 15.55 3.52 -7.27
CA GLU A 5 15.75 2.89 -8.60
C GLU A 5 17.00 2.00 -8.61
N TYR A 6 18.08 2.44 -7.96
CA TYR A 6 19.30 1.66 -7.86
C TYR A 6 19.12 0.38 -7.03
N ILE A 7 18.51 0.48 -5.83
CA ILE A 7 18.23 -0.68 -4.96
C ILE A 7 17.29 -1.67 -5.68
N ARG A 8 16.24 -1.17 -6.32
CA ARG A 8 15.29 -1.98 -7.09
C ARG A 8 15.99 -2.71 -8.24
N SER A 9 16.77 -2.01 -9.05
CA SER A 9 17.52 -2.65 -10.15
C SER A 9 18.46 -3.74 -9.63
N ALA A 10 19.20 -3.47 -8.54
CA ALA A 10 20.14 -4.44 -7.98
C ALA A 10 19.43 -5.70 -7.43
N THR A 11 18.31 -5.53 -6.72
CA THR A 11 17.53 -6.66 -6.18
C THR A 11 16.86 -7.48 -7.29
N ILE A 12 16.36 -6.84 -8.35
CA ILE A 12 15.83 -7.53 -9.54
C ILE A 12 16.92 -8.36 -10.21
N ASP A 13 18.12 -7.81 -10.41
CA ASP A 13 19.24 -8.54 -11.00
C ASP A 13 19.62 -9.76 -10.14
N ILE A 14 19.67 -9.60 -8.82
CA ILE A 14 19.96 -10.71 -7.89
C ILE A 14 18.92 -11.82 -8.02
N ILE A 15 17.63 -11.49 -7.95
CA ILE A 15 16.54 -12.48 -8.05
C ILE A 15 16.52 -13.14 -9.42
N THR A 16 16.71 -12.37 -10.49
CA THR A 16 16.75 -12.90 -11.86
C THR A 16 17.86 -13.94 -12.00
N ASN A 17 19.07 -13.65 -11.50
CA ASN A 17 20.17 -14.61 -11.52
C ASN A 17 19.88 -15.84 -10.65
N GLN A 18 19.30 -15.64 -9.45
CA GLN A 18 18.91 -16.77 -8.59
C GLN A 18 17.90 -17.69 -9.28
N VAL A 19 16.96 -17.12 -10.03
CA VAL A 19 15.93 -17.88 -10.75
C VAL A 19 16.50 -18.58 -11.98
N GLN A 20 17.20 -17.85 -12.85
CA GLN A 20 17.74 -18.41 -14.10
C GLN A 20 18.76 -19.52 -13.86
N ASP A 21 19.69 -19.29 -12.93
CA ASP A 21 20.78 -20.22 -12.63
C ASP A 21 20.43 -21.20 -11.50
N HIS A 22 19.20 -21.15 -10.97
CA HIS A 22 18.69 -22.02 -9.91
C HIS A 22 19.60 -22.00 -8.65
N LEU A 23 20.05 -20.82 -8.25
CA LEU A 23 21.09 -20.64 -7.22
C LEU A 23 20.55 -20.71 -5.79
N ASP A 24 19.25 -20.47 -5.58
CA ASP A 24 18.61 -20.54 -4.26
C ASP A 24 17.27 -21.29 -4.32
N GLU A 25 17.18 -22.41 -3.59
CA GLU A 25 16.00 -23.27 -3.57
C GLU A 25 14.77 -22.57 -2.96
N ASN A 26 14.96 -21.68 -1.98
CA ASN A 26 13.84 -21.00 -1.33
C ASN A 26 13.24 -19.94 -2.25
N THR A 27 14.09 -19.16 -2.93
CA THR A 27 13.69 -18.23 -3.99
C THR A 27 12.96 -18.98 -5.10
N MET A 28 13.50 -20.12 -5.58
CA MET A 28 12.85 -20.92 -6.62
C MET A 28 11.49 -21.47 -6.21
N ASN A 29 11.38 -21.98 -4.98
CA ASN A 29 10.11 -22.49 -4.45
C ASN A 29 9.05 -21.38 -4.36
N MET A 30 9.44 -20.18 -3.91
CA MET A 30 8.52 -19.04 -3.85
C MET A 30 8.15 -18.54 -5.25
N TYR A 31 9.12 -18.46 -6.16
CA TYR A 31 8.90 -18.09 -7.56
C TYR A 31 7.89 -19.04 -8.23
N GLN A 32 8.08 -20.35 -8.11
CA GLN A 32 7.15 -21.32 -8.68
C GLN A 32 5.75 -21.20 -8.07
N LYS A 33 5.64 -20.98 -6.75
CA LYS A 33 4.34 -20.72 -6.10
C LYS A 33 3.64 -19.50 -6.72
N MET A 34 4.36 -18.41 -6.99
CA MET A 34 3.79 -17.21 -7.62
C MET A 34 3.25 -17.51 -9.02
N LEU A 35 4.01 -18.26 -9.83
CA LEU A 35 3.57 -18.69 -11.16
C LEU A 35 2.34 -19.60 -11.11
N ASP A 36 2.31 -20.54 -10.16
CA ASP A 36 1.19 -21.46 -9.96
C ASP A 36 -0.10 -20.73 -9.55
N GLN A 37 0.02 -19.54 -8.95
CA GLN A 37 -1.10 -18.65 -8.62
C GLN A 37 -1.51 -17.75 -9.79
N GLY A 38 -0.81 -17.80 -10.93
CA GLY A 38 -1.16 -17.09 -12.15
C GLY A 38 -0.43 -15.75 -12.37
N MET A 39 0.59 -15.44 -11.56
CA MET A 39 1.45 -14.29 -11.83
C MET A 39 2.30 -14.52 -13.09
N SER A 40 2.62 -13.45 -13.82
CA SER A 40 3.63 -13.52 -14.88
C SER A 40 5.04 -13.64 -14.28
N GLU A 41 5.99 -14.11 -15.09
CA GLU A 41 7.40 -14.24 -14.66
C GLU A 41 7.99 -12.90 -14.22
N GLU A 42 7.70 -11.83 -14.96
CA GLU A 42 8.16 -10.47 -14.66
C GLU A 42 7.66 -10.02 -13.28
N ARG A 43 6.35 -10.18 -13.01
CA ARG A 43 5.74 -9.78 -11.74
C ARG A 43 6.24 -10.63 -10.57
N ALA A 44 6.39 -11.93 -10.78
CA ALA A 44 6.96 -12.81 -9.75
C ALA A 44 8.39 -12.38 -9.37
N ILE A 45 9.22 -11.99 -10.34
CA ILE A 45 10.57 -11.45 -10.09
C ILE A 45 10.50 -10.11 -9.35
N GLU A 46 9.64 -9.18 -9.78
CA GLU A 46 9.49 -7.88 -9.11
C GLU A 46 9.08 -8.01 -7.63
N LEU A 47 8.14 -8.92 -7.35
CA LEU A 47 7.65 -9.19 -6.00
C LEU A 47 8.72 -9.83 -5.13
N LEU A 48 9.44 -10.83 -5.65
CA LEU A 48 10.58 -11.42 -4.95
C LEU A 48 11.70 -10.41 -4.69
N ALA A 49 11.96 -9.51 -5.62
CA ALA A 49 12.93 -8.44 -5.44
C ALA A 49 12.49 -7.48 -4.32
N PHE A 50 11.19 -7.21 -4.18
CA PHE A 50 10.65 -6.44 -3.06
C PHE A 50 10.80 -7.17 -1.73
N TYR A 51 10.54 -8.47 -1.68
CA TYR A 51 10.82 -9.28 -0.49
C TYR A 51 12.29 -9.31 -0.12
N MET A 52 13.20 -9.36 -1.10
CA MET A 52 14.64 -9.25 -0.88
C MET A 52 15.01 -7.88 -0.27
N GLU A 53 14.42 -6.79 -0.77
CA GLU A 53 14.62 -5.44 -0.23
C GLU A 53 14.17 -5.35 1.23
N MET A 54 12.97 -5.84 1.56
CA MET A 54 12.46 -5.90 2.94
C MET A 54 13.40 -6.71 3.84
N TYR A 55 13.81 -7.90 3.38
CA TYR A 55 14.73 -8.76 4.13
C TYR A 55 16.05 -8.06 4.43
N ILE A 56 16.64 -7.36 3.45
CA ILE A 56 17.88 -6.60 3.63
C ILE A 56 17.69 -5.48 4.65
N GLN A 57 16.55 -4.79 4.62
CA GLN A 57 16.25 -3.73 5.59
C GLN A 57 16.11 -4.28 7.01
N GLU A 58 15.39 -5.37 7.22
CA GLU A 58 15.24 -5.99 8.56
C GLU A 58 16.56 -6.58 9.09
N ASN A 59 17.44 -6.97 8.18
CA ASN A 59 18.70 -7.64 8.49
C ASN A 59 19.93 -6.79 8.15
N PHE A 60 19.78 -5.47 8.09
CA PHE A 60 20.86 -4.55 7.67
C PHE A 60 22.13 -4.64 8.53
N HIS A 61 21.99 -5.15 9.76
CA HIS A 61 23.08 -5.38 10.71
C HIS A 61 23.91 -6.63 10.39
N LEU A 62 23.43 -7.51 9.51
CA LEU A 62 24.18 -8.67 9.05
C LEU A 62 25.24 -8.23 8.03
N GLN A 63 26.45 -8.77 8.18
CA GLN A 63 27.55 -8.49 7.26
C GLN A 63 27.45 -9.27 5.94
N GLU A 64 26.70 -10.37 5.95
CA GLU A 64 26.54 -11.29 4.81
C GLU A 64 25.11 -11.79 4.71
N PHE A 65 24.69 -12.18 3.50
CA PHE A 65 23.40 -12.82 3.26
C PHE A 65 23.32 -14.16 4.00
N ASN A 66 22.15 -14.47 4.57
CA ASN A 66 21.94 -15.67 5.36
C ASN A 66 20.73 -16.44 4.83
N ASN A 67 21.00 -17.60 4.21
CA ASN A 67 19.97 -18.42 3.57
C ASN A 67 18.93 -18.95 4.57
N GLU A 68 19.32 -19.28 5.80
CA GLU A 68 18.37 -19.79 6.82
C GLU A 68 17.39 -18.69 7.24
N LYS A 69 17.89 -17.46 7.42
CA LYS A 69 17.06 -16.30 7.71
C LYS A 69 16.20 -15.89 6.53
N TRP A 70 16.73 -15.94 5.30
CA TRP A 70 15.95 -15.68 4.09
C TRP A 70 14.79 -16.66 3.94
N LYS A 71 15.06 -17.95 4.16
CA LYS A 71 14.01 -18.97 4.20
C LYS A 71 12.97 -18.67 5.27
N ALA A 72 13.40 -18.40 6.50
CA ALA A 72 12.49 -18.10 7.59
C ALA A 72 11.65 -16.84 7.31
N PHE A 73 12.25 -15.83 6.66
CA PHE A 73 11.53 -14.64 6.20
C PHE A 73 10.46 -15.02 5.17
N LEU A 74 10.82 -15.72 4.10
CA LEU A 74 9.88 -16.16 3.06
C LEU A 74 8.75 -17.05 3.59
N ASP A 75 9.05 -17.96 4.53
CA ASP A 75 8.08 -18.87 5.13
C ASP A 75 7.05 -18.13 6.01
N ASN A 76 7.38 -16.95 6.52
CA ASN A 76 6.48 -16.11 7.33
C ASN A 76 5.70 -15.08 6.51
N LEU A 77 5.95 -14.96 5.20
CA LEU A 77 5.19 -14.06 4.34
C LEU A 77 3.80 -14.61 4.07
N GLU A 78 2.81 -13.72 4.08
CA GLU A 78 1.47 -13.93 3.54
C GLU A 78 1.34 -13.11 2.25
N PRO A 79 1.88 -13.59 1.12
CA PRO A 79 1.91 -12.85 -0.13
C PRO A 79 0.50 -12.63 -0.68
N ILE A 80 0.25 -11.44 -1.19
CA ILE A 80 -0.88 -11.16 -2.08
C ILE A 80 -0.38 -11.35 -3.51
N TYR A 81 -0.97 -12.29 -4.22
CA TYR A 81 -0.62 -12.57 -5.62
C TYR A 81 -1.48 -11.69 -6.52
N HIS A 82 -0.88 -10.64 -7.07
CA HIS A 82 -1.56 -9.76 -8.01
C HIS A 82 -1.65 -10.42 -9.38
N VAL A 83 -2.86 -10.89 -9.71
CA VAL A 83 -3.20 -11.41 -11.04
C VAL A 83 -4.01 -10.39 -11.82
N PRO A 84 -3.86 -10.32 -13.16
CA PRO A 84 -4.65 -9.43 -14.00
C PRO A 84 -6.16 -9.59 -13.77
N GLY A 85 -6.83 -8.47 -13.46
CA GLY A 85 -8.27 -8.41 -13.30
C GLY A 85 -9.03 -8.26 -14.63
N GLU A 86 -10.35 -8.15 -14.54
CA GLU A 86 -11.22 -7.99 -15.71
C GLU A 86 -11.14 -6.59 -16.35
N TYR A 87 -10.79 -5.56 -15.58
CA TYR A 87 -10.82 -4.17 -16.01
C TYR A 87 -9.46 -3.49 -15.87
N GLU A 88 -8.94 -2.94 -16.95
CA GLU A 88 -7.70 -2.14 -16.92
C GLU A 88 -7.85 -0.91 -16.02
N PHE A 89 -6.86 -0.68 -15.15
CA PHE A 89 -6.74 0.55 -14.37
C PHE A 89 -5.60 1.42 -14.92
N ASP A 90 -5.89 2.68 -15.21
CA ASP A 90 -4.93 3.62 -15.75
C ASP A 90 -5.07 5.04 -15.14
N ALA A 91 -4.28 6.00 -15.64
CA ALA A 91 -4.36 7.38 -15.19
C ALA A 91 -5.71 8.07 -15.51
N GLN A 92 -6.48 7.57 -16.48
CA GLN A 92 -7.84 8.06 -16.75
C GLN A 92 -8.80 7.55 -15.68
N GLU A 93 -8.72 6.28 -15.31
CA GLU A 93 -9.47 5.65 -14.23
C GLU A 93 -9.22 6.31 -12.88
N GLU A 94 -7.97 6.54 -12.51
CA GLU A 94 -7.56 7.33 -11.34
C GLU A 94 -8.36 8.64 -11.23
N ARG A 95 -8.37 9.43 -12.31
CA ARG A 95 -9.05 10.74 -12.34
C ARG A 95 -10.56 10.60 -12.37
N ARG A 96 -11.08 9.53 -12.95
CA ARG A 96 -12.52 9.23 -12.98
C ARG A 96 -13.01 8.90 -11.58
N ASN A 97 -12.31 8.00 -10.89
CA ASN A 97 -12.64 7.54 -9.54
C ASN A 97 -12.55 8.67 -8.53
N LEU A 98 -11.47 9.46 -8.55
CA LEU A 98 -11.35 10.62 -7.66
C LEU A 98 -12.50 11.62 -7.86
N ARG A 99 -12.89 11.89 -9.12
CA ARG A 99 -14.03 12.78 -9.40
C ARG A 99 -15.36 12.18 -8.97
N HIS A 100 -15.53 10.87 -9.09
CA HIS A 100 -16.73 10.17 -8.62
C HIS A 100 -16.85 10.27 -7.11
N ILE A 101 -15.80 9.89 -6.37
CA ILE A 101 -15.68 10.03 -4.91
C ILE A 101 -16.01 11.44 -4.44
N GLN A 102 -15.41 12.46 -5.07
CA GLN A 102 -15.63 13.86 -4.69
C GLN A 102 -17.05 14.36 -4.98
N ARG A 103 -17.75 13.77 -5.97
CA ARG A 103 -19.16 14.09 -6.25
C ARG A 103 -20.10 13.39 -5.27
N GLU A 104 -19.80 12.15 -4.92
CA GLU A 104 -20.64 11.31 -4.05
C GLU A 104 -20.52 11.72 -2.58
N TYR A 105 -19.30 11.86 -2.07
CA TYR A 105 -19.04 12.11 -0.65
C TYR A 105 -18.66 13.55 -0.33
N GLY A 106 -18.34 14.35 -1.36
CA GLY A 106 -17.90 15.73 -1.20
C GLY A 106 -16.39 15.86 -0.98
N LYS A 107 -15.98 16.95 -0.32
CA LYS A 107 -14.58 17.26 0.01
C LYS A 107 -14.48 17.69 1.46
N LEU A 108 -13.47 17.19 2.16
CA LEU A 108 -13.11 17.72 3.47
C LEU A 108 -12.62 19.16 3.32
N LYS A 109 -13.19 20.06 4.12
CA LYS A 109 -12.79 21.47 4.19
C LYS A 109 -11.54 21.59 5.08
N SER A 110 -11.08 22.83 5.28
CA SER A 110 -9.90 23.14 6.07
C SER A 110 -10.02 22.74 7.54
N ASP A 111 -11.25 22.71 8.07
CA ASP A 111 -11.56 22.28 9.43
C ASP A 111 -11.82 20.77 9.38
N VAL A 112 -10.87 20.00 9.91
CA VAL A 112 -10.84 18.52 9.80
C VAL A 112 -10.94 17.83 11.16
N GLU A 113 -11.25 18.57 12.23
CA GLU A 113 -11.26 18.08 13.63
C GLU A 113 -11.94 16.70 13.80
N GLU A 114 -13.01 16.41 13.06
CA GLU A 114 -13.73 15.13 13.14
C GLU A 114 -12.98 13.92 12.56
N LEU A 115 -11.99 14.13 11.69
CA LEU A 115 -11.23 13.08 10.98
C LEU A 115 -9.71 13.26 11.11
N GLU A 116 -9.25 14.03 12.11
CA GLU A 116 -7.82 14.25 12.33
C GLU A 116 -7.08 12.95 12.64
N ASP A 117 -7.69 12.05 13.42
CA ASP A 117 -7.08 10.77 13.78
C ASP A 117 -6.95 9.86 12.54
N GLU A 118 -7.99 9.74 11.72
CA GLU A 118 -7.97 9.00 10.45
C GLU A 118 -6.88 9.53 9.51
N LEU A 119 -6.79 10.86 9.38
CA LEU A 119 -5.77 11.51 8.55
C LEU A 119 -4.38 11.21 9.10
N PHE A 120 -4.17 11.38 10.41
CA PHE A 120 -2.89 11.12 11.06
C PHE A 120 -2.42 9.68 10.81
N VAL A 121 -3.30 8.68 10.92
CA VAL A 121 -2.95 7.28 10.67
C VAL A 121 -2.48 7.06 9.23
N ILE A 122 -3.18 7.60 8.24
CA ILE A 122 -2.79 7.45 6.82
C ILE A 122 -1.50 8.23 6.53
N GLU A 123 -1.38 9.47 7.00
CA GLU A 123 -0.21 10.32 6.79
C GLU A 123 1.05 9.70 7.42
N SER A 124 0.91 9.17 8.63
CA SER A 124 1.98 8.46 9.34
C SER A 124 2.43 7.23 8.57
N HIS A 125 1.49 6.42 8.09
CA HIS A 125 1.82 5.23 7.29
C HIS A 125 2.59 5.61 6.02
N LEU A 126 2.08 6.57 5.23
CA LEU A 126 2.76 7.03 4.01
C LEU A 126 4.15 7.61 4.31
N LEU A 127 4.32 8.31 5.44
CA LEU A 127 5.62 8.81 5.87
C LEU A 127 6.60 7.68 6.22
N VAL A 128 6.12 6.63 6.89
CA VAL A 128 6.90 5.41 7.15
C VAL A 128 7.32 4.75 5.82
N LEU A 129 6.41 4.62 4.86
CA LEU A 129 6.76 4.06 3.55
C LEU A 129 7.80 4.93 2.82
N HIS A 130 7.69 6.25 2.89
CA HIS A 130 8.68 7.18 2.35
C HIS A 130 10.05 7.00 3.03
N ALA A 131 10.08 6.84 4.34
CA ALA A 131 11.31 6.69 5.11
C ALA A 131 12.02 5.36 4.81
N LEU A 132 11.28 4.26 4.81
CA LEU A 132 11.81 2.91 4.64
C LEU A 132 12.11 2.59 3.17
N TYR A 133 11.15 2.82 2.28
CA TYR A 133 11.22 2.38 0.88
C TYR A 133 11.57 3.50 -0.11
N LYS A 134 11.81 4.72 0.40
CA LYS A 134 12.20 5.89 -0.41
C LYS A 134 11.19 6.25 -1.51
N ILE A 135 9.91 5.89 -1.34
CA ILE A 135 8.87 6.27 -2.30
C ILE A 135 8.74 7.78 -2.38
N ASP A 136 8.54 8.35 -3.56
CA ASP A 136 8.29 9.78 -3.69
C ASP A 136 6.79 10.13 -3.66
N THR A 137 6.46 11.43 -3.66
CA THR A 137 5.05 11.86 -3.60
C THR A 137 4.23 11.31 -4.76
N PHE A 138 4.82 11.10 -5.95
CA PHE A 138 4.09 10.55 -7.09
C PHE A 138 3.73 9.08 -6.86
N GLU A 139 4.66 8.28 -6.35
CA GLU A 139 4.41 6.88 -5.96
C GLU A 139 3.37 6.77 -4.82
N ALA A 140 3.45 7.67 -3.82
CA ALA A 140 2.46 7.73 -2.74
C ALA A 140 1.05 8.04 -3.27
N LYS A 141 0.92 8.91 -4.28
CA LYS A 141 -0.37 9.14 -4.95
C LYS A 141 -0.88 7.87 -5.64
N LYS A 142 -0.01 7.12 -6.33
CA LYS A 142 -0.39 5.84 -6.95
C LYS A 142 -0.94 4.86 -5.92
N ILE A 143 -0.25 4.69 -4.79
CA ILE A 143 -0.70 3.86 -3.67
C ILE A 143 -2.12 4.24 -3.24
N ILE A 144 -2.37 5.53 -3.01
CA ILE A 144 -3.70 6.02 -2.62
C ILE A 144 -4.75 5.70 -3.72
N HIS A 145 -4.40 5.91 -4.99
CA HIS A 145 -5.30 5.65 -6.10
C HIS A 145 -5.64 4.18 -6.29
N ILE A 146 -4.69 3.28 -6.06
CA ILE A 146 -4.91 1.83 -6.04
C ILE A 146 -5.88 1.45 -4.93
N VAL A 147 -5.64 1.91 -3.69
CA VAL A 147 -6.54 1.62 -2.56
C VAL A 147 -7.93 2.17 -2.81
N MET A 148 -8.06 3.41 -3.30
CA MET A 148 -9.36 3.96 -3.70
C MET A 148 -10.06 3.09 -4.74
N ASN A 149 -9.34 2.62 -5.76
CA ASN A 149 -9.92 1.77 -6.80
C ASN A 149 -10.37 0.42 -6.24
N ARG A 150 -9.54 -0.27 -5.46
CA ARG A 150 -9.88 -1.58 -4.90
C ARG A 150 -11.09 -1.52 -3.97
N LEU A 151 -11.25 -0.43 -3.20
CA LEU A 151 -12.47 -0.22 -2.42
C LEU A 151 -13.71 0.00 -3.32
N LEU A 152 -13.56 0.69 -4.46
CA LEU A 152 -14.65 0.83 -5.43
C LEU A 152 -14.93 -0.49 -6.17
N ASP A 153 -13.91 -1.28 -6.48
CA ASP A 153 -14.04 -2.61 -7.07
C ASP A 153 -14.81 -3.54 -6.11
N LEU A 154 -14.49 -3.47 -4.82
CA LEU A 154 -15.24 -4.17 -3.77
C LEU A 154 -16.73 -3.77 -3.77
N LYS A 155 -17.05 -2.47 -3.90
CA LYS A 155 -18.44 -1.97 -3.99
C LYS A 155 -19.18 -2.54 -5.20
N ASN A 156 -18.48 -2.72 -6.31
CA ASN A 156 -19.06 -3.08 -7.61
C ASN A 156 -18.88 -4.55 -8.00
N HIS A 157 -18.20 -5.33 -7.16
CA HIS A 157 -17.76 -6.71 -7.44
C HIS A 157 -16.90 -6.84 -8.70
N TYR A 158 -15.95 -5.92 -8.87
CA TYR A 158 -14.99 -5.92 -9.98
C TYR A 158 -13.60 -6.38 -9.54
N THR A 159 -12.75 -6.64 -10.52
CA THR A 159 -11.32 -6.84 -10.34
C THR A 159 -10.57 -5.99 -11.35
N SER A 160 -9.55 -5.26 -10.91
CA SER A 160 -8.75 -4.41 -11.79
C SER A 160 -7.38 -5.02 -12.11
N ASP A 161 -6.95 -4.82 -13.35
CA ASP A 161 -5.60 -5.08 -13.82
C ASP A 161 -4.74 -3.80 -13.69
N TYR A 162 -3.64 -3.91 -12.95
CA TYR A 162 -2.68 -2.84 -12.70
C TYR A 162 -1.36 -3.03 -13.43
N THR A 163 -1.23 -4.07 -14.27
CA THR A 163 0.03 -4.48 -14.92
C THR A 163 0.72 -3.30 -15.61
N ASP A 164 -0.01 -2.51 -16.38
CA ASP A 164 0.54 -1.34 -17.09
C ASP A 164 0.59 -0.05 -16.25
N TYR A 165 -0.04 -0.05 -15.07
CA TYR A 165 -0.10 1.14 -14.22
C TYR A 165 1.10 1.26 -13.30
N THR A 166 1.56 0.16 -12.71
CA THR A 166 2.61 0.18 -11.69
C THR A 166 3.30 -1.16 -11.49
N THR A 167 4.45 -1.15 -10.84
CA THR A 167 5.27 -2.31 -10.44
C THR A 167 4.73 -3.03 -9.19
N GLU A 168 5.15 -4.28 -8.97
CA GLU A 168 4.68 -5.10 -7.82
C GLU A 168 5.01 -4.52 -6.45
N ASP A 169 6.13 -3.83 -6.30
CA ASP A 169 6.50 -3.20 -5.02
C ASP A 169 5.50 -2.10 -4.64
N ILE A 170 5.05 -1.28 -5.60
CA ILE A 170 4.00 -0.28 -5.35
C ILE A 170 2.66 -0.92 -5.03
N LEU A 171 2.30 -2.05 -5.68
CA LEU A 171 1.09 -2.79 -5.31
C LEU A 171 1.19 -3.36 -3.90
N SER A 172 2.35 -3.94 -3.54
CA SER A 172 2.61 -4.49 -2.21
C SER A 172 2.54 -3.43 -1.12
N LEU A 173 3.03 -2.22 -1.41
CA LEU A 173 2.88 -1.07 -0.50
C LEU A 173 1.43 -0.61 -0.38
N ALA A 174 0.65 -0.70 -1.46
CA ALA A 174 -0.78 -0.42 -1.44
C ALA A 174 -1.58 -1.46 -0.64
N ASP A 175 -1.18 -2.74 -0.67
CA ASP A 175 -1.76 -3.79 0.18
C ASP A 175 -1.63 -3.44 1.67
N GLY A 176 -0.47 -2.90 2.07
CA GLY A 176 -0.23 -2.44 3.43
C GLY A 176 -1.25 -1.39 3.88
N LEU A 177 -1.46 -0.36 3.05
CA LEU A 177 -2.45 0.69 3.32
C LEU A 177 -3.88 0.13 3.28
N GLU A 178 -4.19 -0.75 2.33
CA GLU A 178 -5.52 -1.35 2.21
C GLU A 178 -5.88 -2.19 3.45
N LYS A 179 -4.93 -2.98 3.98
CA LYS A 179 -5.12 -3.78 5.20
C LYS A 179 -5.47 -2.92 6.42
N MET A 180 -5.12 -1.64 6.44
CA MET A 180 -5.48 -0.72 7.53
C MET A 180 -6.93 -0.23 7.47
N CYS A 181 -7.59 -0.31 6.31
CA CYS A 181 -8.97 0.14 6.10
C CYS A 181 -9.96 -0.91 5.60
N ASN A 182 -9.52 -2.03 5.04
CA ASN A 182 -10.40 -3.02 4.43
C ASN A 182 -10.57 -4.26 5.34
N PRO A 183 -11.72 -4.40 6.04
CA PRO A 183 -11.96 -5.53 6.93
C PRO A 183 -12.00 -6.88 6.20
N TYR A 184 -12.28 -6.91 4.90
CA TYR A 184 -12.43 -8.17 4.16
C TYR A 184 -11.10 -8.84 3.84
N ILE A 185 -9.98 -8.11 4.00
CA ILE A 185 -8.62 -8.64 3.82
C ILE A 185 -7.79 -8.58 5.11
N ASN A 186 -8.37 -8.07 6.21
CA ASN A 186 -7.73 -8.01 7.52
C ASN A 186 -8.68 -8.57 8.60
N PRO A 187 -8.46 -9.82 9.05
CA PRO A 187 -9.30 -10.47 10.05
C PRO A 187 -9.41 -9.72 11.38
N GLN A 188 -8.33 -9.06 11.83
CA GLN A 188 -8.34 -8.30 13.08
C GLN A 188 -9.24 -7.05 12.95
N LEU A 189 -9.18 -6.40 11.79
CA LEU A 189 -10.05 -5.26 11.48
C LEU A 189 -11.50 -5.71 11.30
N TYR A 190 -11.74 -6.88 10.69
CA TYR A 190 -13.07 -7.49 10.60
C TYR A 190 -13.70 -7.66 11.99
N ASP A 191 -12.96 -8.26 12.91
CA ASP A 191 -13.40 -8.50 14.29
C ASP A 191 -13.64 -7.19 15.05
N TYR A 192 -12.82 -6.17 14.79
CA TYR A 192 -12.98 -4.85 15.38
C TYR A 192 -14.25 -4.15 14.87
N LEU A 193 -14.43 -4.04 13.56
CA LEU A 193 -15.56 -3.33 12.96
C LEU A 193 -16.91 -4.04 13.14
N SER A 194 -16.91 -5.37 13.23
CA SER A 194 -18.13 -6.16 13.48
C SER A 194 -18.86 -5.79 14.78
N LYS A 195 -18.20 -5.05 15.69
CA LYS A 195 -18.81 -4.51 16.93
C LYS A 195 -19.70 -3.30 16.67
N PHE A 196 -19.51 -2.60 15.56
CA PHE A 196 -20.16 -1.33 15.23
C PHE A 196 -21.11 -1.46 14.04
N VAL A 197 -20.85 -2.39 13.12
CA VAL A 197 -21.59 -2.55 11.87
C VAL A 197 -21.71 -4.02 11.47
N ASP A 198 -22.82 -4.38 10.81
CA ASP A 198 -22.95 -5.69 10.16
C ASP A 198 -22.16 -5.69 8.83
N LEU A 199 -20.97 -6.28 8.85
CA LEU A 199 -20.10 -6.40 7.66
C LEU A 199 -20.64 -7.32 6.56
N LYS A 200 -21.78 -8.01 6.79
CA LYS A 200 -22.46 -8.79 5.74
C LYS A 200 -23.54 -8.00 5.02
N ASP A 201 -23.95 -6.86 5.56
CA ASP A 201 -24.93 -5.97 4.94
C ASP A 201 -24.22 -5.02 3.97
N GLU A 202 -24.29 -5.31 2.68
CA GLU A 202 -23.70 -4.49 1.61
C GLU A 202 -24.19 -3.03 1.64
N SER A 203 -25.38 -2.76 2.19
CA SER A 203 -25.87 -1.39 2.32
C SER A 203 -25.07 -0.53 3.31
N GLN A 204 -24.23 -1.15 4.13
CA GLN A 204 -23.32 -0.46 5.06
C GLN A 204 -22.01 -0.01 4.41
N PHE A 205 -21.78 -0.29 3.12
CA PHE A 205 -20.52 0.07 2.44
C PHE A 205 -20.14 1.54 2.66
N ASP A 206 -21.07 2.47 2.42
CA ASP A 206 -20.79 3.90 2.57
C ASP A 206 -20.54 4.29 4.04
N TYR A 207 -21.18 3.61 4.99
CA TYR A 207 -20.93 3.85 6.41
C TYR A 207 -19.50 3.43 6.80
N ILE A 208 -18.99 2.34 6.21
CA ILE A 208 -17.63 1.86 6.46
C ILE A 208 -16.61 2.76 5.74
N PHE A 209 -16.76 2.99 4.43
CA PHE A 209 -15.66 3.50 3.62
C PHE A 209 -15.73 4.99 3.29
N LYS A 210 -16.83 5.70 3.56
CA LYS A 210 -16.94 7.14 3.22
C LYS A 210 -15.81 7.96 3.84
N ASN A 211 -15.52 7.76 5.13
CA ASN A 211 -14.47 8.53 5.82
C ASN A 211 -13.08 8.20 5.25
N ILE A 212 -12.85 6.95 4.86
CA ILE A 212 -11.62 6.53 4.17
C ILE A 212 -11.45 7.29 2.85
N PHE A 213 -12.48 7.31 2.00
CA PHE A 213 -12.44 8.04 0.74
C PHE A 213 -12.22 9.54 0.91
N LEU A 214 -12.85 10.14 1.93
CA LEU A 214 -12.69 11.55 2.26
C LEU A 214 -11.26 11.86 2.69
N CYS A 215 -10.66 11.06 3.56
CA CYS A 215 -9.29 11.23 4.02
C CYS A 215 -8.27 11.04 2.89
N LEU A 216 -8.37 9.94 2.14
CA LEU A 216 -7.51 9.67 0.99
C LEU A 216 -7.60 10.80 -0.05
N SER A 217 -8.82 11.28 -0.37
CA SER A 217 -8.99 12.40 -1.31
C SER A 217 -8.40 13.69 -0.77
N ARG A 218 -8.45 13.93 0.54
CA ARG A 218 -7.91 15.13 1.17
C ARG A 218 -6.38 15.15 1.14
N ILE A 219 -5.76 13.99 1.37
CA ILE A 219 -4.31 13.79 1.30
C ILE A 219 -3.80 14.03 -0.12
N LEU A 220 -4.46 13.50 -1.15
CA LEU A 220 -4.10 13.77 -2.55
C LEU A 220 -4.07 15.28 -2.86
N VAL A 221 -5.06 16.03 -2.36
CA VAL A 221 -5.10 17.50 -2.51
C VAL A 221 -3.98 18.19 -1.74
N SER A 222 -3.65 17.71 -0.53
CA SER A 222 -2.50 18.21 0.23
C SER A 222 -1.19 17.96 -0.53
N MET A 223 -0.99 16.76 -1.05
CA MET A 223 0.19 16.40 -1.84
C MET A 223 0.39 17.36 -3.02
N ASP A 224 -0.64 17.58 -3.84
CA ASP A 224 -0.57 18.50 -4.97
C ASP A 224 -0.20 19.94 -4.55
N ARG A 225 -0.77 20.41 -3.43
CA ARG A 225 -0.46 21.74 -2.90
C ARG A 225 0.99 21.84 -2.44
N PHE A 226 1.45 20.90 -1.61
CA PHE A 226 2.78 20.97 -1.03
C PHE A 226 3.89 20.67 -2.03
N GLU A 227 3.66 19.84 -3.04
CA GLU A 227 4.58 19.68 -4.17
C GLU A 227 4.75 20.99 -4.95
N LYS A 228 3.65 21.71 -5.17
CA LYS A 228 3.69 23.02 -5.84
C LYS A 228 4.43 24.07 -5.01
N ASP A 229 4.18 24.11 -3.71
CA ASP A 229 4.69 25.16 -2.82
C ASP A 229 6.13 24.90 -2.35
N LEU A 230 6.50 23.63 -2.12
CA LEU A 230 7.78 23.24 -1.52
C LEU A 230 8.68 22.42 -2.46
N GLY A 231 8.22 22.06 -3.67
CA GLY A 231 8.97 21.23 -4.63
C GLY A 231 8.89 19.73 -4.32
N LYS A 232 9.70 18.92 -5.03
CA LYS A 232 9.70 17.43 -4.93
C LYS A 232 9.71 16.95 -3.47
N ASN A 233 8.80 16.07 -3.09
CA ASN A 233 8.62 15.53 -1.72
C ASN A 233 8.26 16.62 -0.68
N GLY A 234 7.62 17.69 -1.14
CA GLY A 234 7.20 18.82 -0.31
C GLY A 234 6.22 18.41 0.76
N TYR A 235 5.32 17.49 0.43
CA TYR A 235 4.33 16.96 1.37
C TYR A 235 4.97 16.18 2.52
N PHE A 236 5.90 15.26 2.23
CA PHE A 236 6.62 14.50 3.25
C PHE A 236 7.47 15.41 4.17
N ARG A 237 8.11 16.44 3.60
CA ARG A 237 8.80 17.48 4.40
C ARG A 237 7.87 18.26 5.30
N PHE A 238 6.60 18.41 4.92
CA PHE A 238 5.62 19.11 5.73
C PHE A 238 5.14 18.24 6.88
N ILE A 239 4.66 17.02 6.61
CA ILE A 239 4.08 16.16 7.66
C ILE A 239 5.12 15.65 8.66
N SER A 240 6.39 15.47 8.24
CA SER A 240 7.50 15.10 9.14
C SER A 240 7.82 16.14 10.22
N GLN A 241 7.26 17.35 10.15
CA GLN A 241 7.40 18.35 11.21
C GLN A 241 6.48 18.10 12.41
N TYR A 242 5.47 17.25 12.25
CA TYR A 242 4.41 17.02 13.23
C TYR A 242 4.26 15.55 13.63
N ILE A 243 4.71 14.62 12.76
CA ILE A 243 4.63 13.17 13.00
C ILE A 243 5.97 12.67 13.54
N ASP A 244 5.93 11.97 14.67
CA ASP A 244 7.08 11.25 15.22
C ASP A 244 7.30 9.94 14.46
N LEU A 245 8.20 10.00 13.48
CA LEU A 245 8.48 8.87 12.59
C LEU A 245 9.03 7.65 13.34
N GLU A 246 9.87 7.83 14.35
CA GLU A 246 10.47 6.71 15.07
C GLU A 246 9.39 5.96 15.88
N ALA A 247 8.51 6.71 16.55
CA ALA A 247 7.36 6.13 17.24
C ALA A 247 6.43 5.39 16.27
N CYS A 248 6.15 5.93 15.08
CA CYS A 248 5.31 5.27 14.10
C CYS A 248 5.92 3.95 13.55
N ILE A 249 7.24 3.88 13.44
CA ILE A 249 7.92 2.64 13.03
C ILE A 249 7.83 1.59 14.13
N ASP A 250 8.05 2.00 15.38
CA ASP A 250 8.05 1.09 16.54
C ASP A 250 6.65 0.56 16.88
N ASP A 251 5.63 1.42 16.82
CA ASP A 251 4.23 1.05 17.11
C ASP A 251 3.61 0.20 15.99
N GLY A 252 4.11 0.33 14.77
CA GLY A 252 3.58 -0.33 13.58
C GLY A 252 2.25 0.26 13.07
N PRO A 253 1.63 -0.37 12.06
CA PRO A 253 0.42 0.16 11.42
C PRO A 253 -0.80 0.08 12.34
N ALA A 254 -1.53 1.20 12.46
CA ALA A 254 -2.82 1.27 13.15
C ALA A 254 -4.00 1.10 12.18
N PHE A 255 -5.18 0.73 12.70
CA PHE A 255 -6.41 0.82 11.91
C PHE A 255 -6.78 2.28 11.67
N ILE A 256 -7.27 2.60 10.48
CA ILE A 256 -7.67 3.97 10.15
C ILE A 256 -8.91 4.40 10.96
N PHE A 257 -9.76 3.46 11.34
CA PHE A 257 -11.04 3.74 11.98
C PHE A 257 -10.93 4.18 13.45
N ASN A 258 -11.63 5.27 13.79
CA ASN A 258 -11.76 5.76 15.15
C ASN A 258 -13.09 5.33 15.80
N GLU A 259 -13.07 4.96 17.09
CA GLU A 259 -14.30 4.72 17.84
C GLU A 259 -15.27 5.91 17.81
N ASN A 260 -14.75 7.15 17.79
CA ASN A 260 -15.58 8.36 17.79
C ASN A 260 -16.35 8.53 16.47
N THR A 261 -15.75 8.16 15.34
CA THR A 261 -16.38 8.26 14.02
C THR A 261 -17.23 7.03 13.70
N LEU A 262 -16.98 5.91 14.39
CA LEU A 262 -17.79 4.69 14.34
C LEU A 262 -18.98 4.70 15.31
N LYS A 263 -19.00 5.51 16.37
CA LYS A 263 -20.15 5.62 17.28
C LYS A 263 -21.26 6.46 16.62
N LYS A 264 -22.37 5.83 16.23
CA LYS A 264 -23.64 6.51 15.90
C LYS A 264 -24.36 6.99 17.15
#